data_AF-A0A2M8EWQ2-F1
#
_entry.id   AF-A0A2M8EWQ2-F1
#
_cell.length_a   1.000
_cell.length_b   1.000
_cell.length_c   1.000
_cell.angle_alpha   90.00
_cell.angle_beta   90.00
_cell.angle_gamma   90.00
#
_symmetry.space_group_name_H-M   'P 1'
#
loop_
_entity.id
_entity.type
_entity.pdbx_description
1 polymer ?
#
loop_
_entity_poly.entity_id
_entity_poly.type
_entity_poly.pdbx_seq_one_letter_code
_entity_poly.pdbx_strand_id
1 'polypeptide(L)' 'MIQSPGGWRRKNASQKIFGTKPRIMYWLRHGVIIADETILNKSRSEKIKLVRWQYSGTEHGIVRGIGMLNMLWVDEEN' A
#
# COMPACT_ATOMS: atom_id res chain seq x y z
N MET A 1 -34.03 31.64 -0.30
CA MET A 1 -33.10 31.76 -1.43
C MET A 1 -32.01 32.75 -1.02
N ILE A 2 -30.90 32.24 -0.49
CA ILE A 2 -29.77 33.04 0.00
C ILE A 2 -28.54 32.56 -0.78
N GLN A 3 -27.96 33.45 -1.57
CA GLN A 3 -26.72 33.20 -2.30
C GLN A 3 -25.55 33.33 -1.34
N SER A 4 -24.64 32.35 -1.35
CA SER A 4 -23.37 32.41 -0.62
C SER A 4 -22.25 32.92 -1.54
N PRO A 5 -21.49 33.96 -1.14
CA PRO A 5 -20.40 34.51 -1.93
C PRO A 5 -19.07 33.80 -1.65
N GLY A 6 -18.22 33.67 -2.68
CA GLY A 6 -16.79 33.35 -2.52
C GLY A 6 -16.36 32.02 -3.16
N GLY A 7 -16.10 32.04 -4.46
CA GLY A 7 -15.56 30.90 -5.22
C GLY A 7 -14.12 30.56 -4.80
N TRP A 8 -13.97 29.47 -4.06
CA TRP A 8 -12.67 28.89 -3.73
C TRP A 8 -12.05 28.20 -4.96
N ARG A 9 -11.03 28.84 -5.50
CA ARG A 9 -10.22 28.30 -6.60
C ARG A 9 -9.31 27.19 -6.06
N ARG A 10 -9.70 25.92 -6.27
CA ARG A 10 -8.84 24.75 -5.98
C ARG A 10 -8.06 24.34 -7.22
N LYS A 11 -6.74 24.59 -7.21
CA LYS A 11 -5.81 23.92 -8.11
C LYS A 11 -5.61 22.50 -7.58
N ASN A 12 -6.18 21.52 -8.26
CA ASN A 12 -6.20 20.13 -7.83
C ASN A 12 -4.89 19.43 -8.21
N ALA A 13 -3.93 19.40 -7.28
CA ALA A 13 -2.80 18.48 -7.28
C ALA A 13 -2.78 17.73 -5.94
N SER A 14 -3.87 17.03 -5.65
CA SER A 14 -3.96 16.09 -4.53
C SER A 14 -5.30 15.36 -4.62
N GLN A 15 -5.43 14.45 -5.59
CA GLN A 15 -6.35 13.34 -5.36
C GLN A 15 -5.69 12.48 -4.28
N LYS A 16 -6.11 12.71 -3.04
CA LYS A 16 -5.86 11.80 -1.92
C LYS A 16 -6.31 10.42 -2.36
N ILE A 17 -5.35 9.52 -2.61
CA ILE A 17 -5.61 8.09 -2.73
C ILE A 17 -6.13 7.66 -1.35
N PHE A 18 -7.45 7.56 -1.22
CA PHE A 18 -8.14 7.13 -0.01
C PHE A 18 -7.97 5.63 0.13
N GLY A 19 -7.13 5.20 1.07
CA GLY A 19 -7.00 3.80 1.45
C GLY A 19 -5.59 3.49 1.92
N THR A 20 -5.39 3.48 3.24
CA THR A 20 -4.18 3.05 3.95
C THR A 20 -2.91 3.83 3.59
N LYS A 21 -2.32 4.52 4.57
CA LYS A 21 -0.99 5.13 4.39
C LYS A 21 -0.01 4.02 3.96
N PRO A 22 0.62 4.09 2.78
CA PRO A 22 1.66 3.14 2.43
C PRO A 22 2.79 3.27 3.46
N ARG A 23 3.30 2.12 3.91
CA ARG A 23 4.26 2.05 5.01
C ARG A 23 5.60 2.72 4.64
N ILE A 24 5.96 2.70 3.37
CA ILE A 24 7.17 3.31 2.82
C ILE A 24 6.83 3.93 1.45
N MET A 25 7.16 5.21 1.28
CA MET A 25 7.00 5.95 0.03
C MET A 25 8.29 6.72 -0.24
N TYR A 26 8.87 6.54 -1.42
CA TYR A 26 10.01 7.33 -1.90
C TYR A 26 9.55 8.21 -3.06
N TRP A 27 9.69 9.53 -2.87
CA TRP A 27 9.50 10.52 -3.94
C TRP A 27 10.77 10.59 -4.76
N LEU A 28 10.73 10.03 -5.97
CA LEU A 28 11.74 10.30 -6.99
C LEU A 28 11.27 11.50 -7.81
N ARG A 29 12.21 12.18 -8.47
CA ARG A 29 11.93 13.44 -9.17
C ARG A 29 10.82 13.34 -10.24
N HIS A 30 10.47 12.13 -10.68
CA HIS A 30 9.55 11.85 -11.80
C HIS A 30 8.54 10.73 -11.47
N GLY A 31 8.36 10.35 -10.21
CA GLY A 31 7.47 9.25 -9.87
C GLY A 31 7.63 8.71 -8.45
N VAL A 32 6.76 7.76 -8.11
CA VAL A 32 6.67 7.18 -6.78
C VAL A 32 6.77 5.66 -6.86
N ILE A 33 7.62 5.07 -6.00
CA ILE A 33 7.60 3.64 -5.71
C ILE A 33 6.79 3.41 -4.44
N ILE A 34 5.77 2.56 -4.52
CA ILE A 34 4.99 2.07 -3.40
C ILE A 34 5.42 0.64 -3.12
N ALA A 35 5.95 0.40 -1.92
CA ALA A 35 6.31 -0.93 -1.46
C ALA A 35 5.32 -1.40 -0.38
N ASP A 36 4.80 -2.62 -0.53
CA ASP A 36 3.90 -3.26 0.42
C ASP A 36 4.35 -4.69 0.73
N GLU A 37 4.33 -5.04 2.01
CA GLU A 37 4.71 -6.36 2.50
C GLU A 37 3.46 -7.15 2.86
N THR A 38 3.35 -8.36 2.31
CA THR A 38 2.21 -9.27 2.58
C THR A 38 2.71 -10.67 2.91
N ILE A 39 1.92 -11.41 3.69
CA ILE A 39 2.20 -12.82 3.99
C ILE A 39 1.16 -13.67 3.27
N LEU A 40 1.61 -14.50 2.34
CA LEU A 40 0.79 -15.54 1.74
C LEU A 40 0.65 -16.67 2.75
N ASN A 41 -0.55 -16.83 3.31
CA ASN A 41 -0.85 -17.91 4.27
C ASN A 41 -0.66 -19.28 3.59
N LYS A 42 0.23 -20.09 4.15
CA LYS A 42 0.57 -21.44 3.71
C LYS A 42 0.51 -22.42 4.89
N SER A 43 -0.43 -22.20 5.80
CA SER A 43 -0.61 -22.99 7.02
C SER A 43 -0.72 -24.51 6.79
N ARG A 44 -1.21 -24.93 5.61
CA ARG A 44 -1.35 -26.34 5.20
C ARG A 44 -0.22 -26.89 4.32
N SER A 45 0.82 -26.10 4.04
CA SER A 45 1.90 -26.49 3.12
C SER A 45 3.22 -26.62 3.85
N GLU A 46 3.56 -27.84 4.27
CA GLU A 46 4.78 -28.13 5.03
C GLU A 46 5.97 -28.53 4.15
N LYS A 47 5.70 -28.96 2.91
CA LYS A 47 6.74 -29.45 1.98
C LYS A 47 7.36 -28.34 1.12
N ILE A 48 6.84 -27.12 1.19
CA ILE A 48 7.37 -25.99 0.42
C ILE A 48 8.49 -25.33 1.24
N LYS A 49 9.74 -25.48 0.79
CA LYS A 49 10.96 -25.03 1.50
C LYS A 49 10.98 -23.54 1.86
N LEU A 50 10.25 -22.70 1.13
CA LEU A 50 10.17 -21.26 1.36
C LEU A 50 9.20 -20.87 2.50
N VAL A 51 8.34 -21.78 2.95
CA VAL A 51 7.37 -21.50 4.01
C VAL A 51 8.10 -21.30 5.33
N ARG A 52 7.87 -20.15 5.97
CA ARG A 52 8.46 -19.75 7.25
C ARG A 52 7.37 -19.27 8.21
N TRP A 53 7.67 -19.33 9.51
CA TRP A 53 6.85 -18.71 10.53
C TRP A 53 7.08 -17.20 10.53
N GLN A 54 6.00 -16.44 10.37
CA GLN A 54 6.02 -14.98 10.25
C GLN A 54 4.85 -14.38 11.01
N TYR A 55 5.01 -13.17 11.52
CA TYR A 55 3.94 -12.48 12.23
C TYR A 55 2.94 -11.87 11.25
N SER A 56 1.68 -12.29 11.33
CA SER A 56 0.56 -11.69 10.61
C SER A 56 -0.07 -10.60 11.45
N GLY A 57 -0.03 -9.37 10.95
CA GLY A 57 -0.78 -8.26 11.53
C GLY A 57 -2.30 -8.47 11.45
N THR A 58 -2.79 -9.16 10.43
CA THR A 58 -4.22 -9.43 10.21
C THR A 58 -4.76 -10.48 11.19
N GLU A 59 -4.01 -11.55 11.43
CA GLU A 59 -4.40 -12.63 12.34
C GLU A 59 -3.95 -12.36 13.79
N HIS A 60 -3.24 -11.25 14.02
CA HIS A 60 -2.63 -10.90 15.30
C HIS A 60 -1.82 -12.06 15.91
N GLY A 61 -1.01 -12.74 15.08
CA GLY A 61 -0.35 -13.97 15.50
C GLY A 61 0.70 -14.48 14.52
N ILE A 62 1.44 -15.50 14.96
CA ILE A 62 2.48 -16.14 14.15
C ILE A 62 1.83 -17.19 13.24
N VAL A 63 1.98 -17.03 11.92
CA VAL A 63 1.41 -17.92 10.91
C VAL A 63 2.50 -18.53 10.03
N ARG A 64 2.26 -19.74 9.51
CA ARG A 64 3.10 -20.32 8.45
C ARG A 64 2.71 -19.70 7.12
N GLY A 65 3.67 -19.07 6.47
CA GLY A 65 3.43 -18.39 5.19
C GLY A 65 4.70 -18.11 4.41
N ILE A 66 4.52 -17.50 3.25
CA ILE A 66 5.60 -16.97 2.42
C ILE A 66 5.46 -15.45 2.43
N GLY A 67 6.53 -14.75 2.77
CA GLY A 67 6.57 -13.29 2.68
C GLY A 67 6.67 -12.87 1.22
N MET A 68 5.87 -11.90 0.82
CA MET A 68 5.85 -11.34 -0.53
C MET A 68 5.99 -9.82 -0.43
N LEU A 69 6.93 -9.29 -1.19
CA LEU A 69 7.16 -7.85 -1.32
C LEU A 69 6.58 -7.40 -2.66
N ASN A 70 5.53 -6.58 -2.60
CA ASN A 70 4.95 -5.94 -3.76
C ASN A 70 5.58 -4.58 -3.96
N MET A 71 5.91 -4.25 -5.20
CA MET A 71 6.41 -2.95 -5.61
C MET A 71 5.59 -2.44 -6.79
N LEU A 72 5.00 -1.27 -6.63
CA LEU A 72 4.28 -0.56 -7.70
C LEU A 72 5.04 0.72 -8.03
N TRP A 73 5.38 0.88 -9.31
CA TRP A 73 5.91 2.13 -9.85
C TRP A 73 4.78 2.94 -10.46
N VAL A 74 4.73 4.23 -10.09
CA VAL A 74 3.81 5.21 -10.67
C VAL A 74 4.65 6.35 -11.21
N ASP A 75 4.58 6.57 -12.52
CA ASP A 75 5.20 7.71 -13.20
C ASP A 75 4.28 8.93 -13.10
N GLU A 76 4.84 10.14 -13.02
CA GLU A 76 4.07 11.38 -13.00
C GLU A 76 3.47 11.74 -14.38
N GLU A 77 3.95 11.13 -15.47
CA GLU A 77 3.55 11.47 -16.84
C GLU A 77 2.30 10.72 -17.38
N ASN A 78 1.66 9.84 -16.58
CA ASN A 78 0.38 9.18 -16.90
C ASN A 78 -0.74 9.60 -15.96
#